data_AF-A0A5N4CHK3-F1
#
_entry.id   AF-A0A5N4CHK3-F1
#
_cell.length_a   1.000
_cell.length_b   1.000
_cell.length_c   1.000
_cell.angle_alpha   90.00
_cell.angle_beta   90.00
_cell.angle_gamma   90.00
#
_symmetry.space_group_name_H-M   'P 1'
#
loop_
_entity.id
_entity.type
_entity.pdbx_description
1 polymer ?
#
loop_
_entity_poly.entity_id
_entity_poly.type
_entity_poly.pdbx_seq_one_letter_code
_entity_poly.pdbx_strand_id
1 'polypeptide(L)'
;MTIRKNAHGVWRQPTTPTLSRQYNTTQADHQSQSRHSRPPPSETRSRARTMPAAGSELPRPPSPPAAQERGAEPPPPPPPPPPHGELQYLGQIEHILRCGSRKDDRTGTGTLSVFGMQARYSLRGILVVITTPGSTNAKELSSKGVKIWDANGSRDFLDSLGFSTREEGDLGPVYGFQWRHFGAEYKDMHSDYSGEGVDQLQKVIDTIKTNPNDRRIIMCAWNPKDLPLMALPPCHALCQFYVVNGELSCQLYQRSGDMGLGVPFNIASYSLLTCMIAHITGLKPGDFVHTLGDAHIYLNHIEPLKMQLQREPRPFPKLRILRKVEKIDDFKAEDFQVEGYNPHPTIKMEMAV
;
A
#
# COMPACT_ATOMS: atom_id res chain seq x y z
N MET A 1 -16.64 -5.96 -41.11
CA MET A 1 -17.48 -4.75 -41.19
C MET A 1 -16.59 -3.62 -41.69
N THR A 2 -16.73 -3.26 -42.96
CA THR A 2 -15.77 -2.40 -43.68
C THR A 2 -16.20 -0.95 -43.56
N ILE A 3 -15.34 -0.10 -42.99
CA ILE A 3 -15.61 1.34 -42.84
C ILE A 3 -15.03 2.07 -44.06
N ARG A 4 -15.87 2.73 -44.86
CA ARG A 4 -15.45 3.63 -45.95
C ARG A 4 -15.49 5.10 -45.46
N LYS A 5 -14.49 5.89 -45.89
CA LYS A 5 -14.39 7.35 -45.69
C LYS A 5 -15.20 8.09 -46.76
N ASN A 6 -15.83 9.21 -46.39
CA ASN A 6 -16.49 10.16 -47.29
C ASN A 6 -15.59 11.39 -47.49
N ALA A 7 -15.73 12.08 -48.61
CA ALA A 7 -14.81 13.11 -49.15
C ALA A 7 -14.66 14.43 -48.35
N HIS A 8 -15.17 14.53 -47.12
CA HIS A 8 -15.07 15.73 -46.29
C HIS A 8 -14.58 15.48 -44.84
N GLY A 9 -13.97 14.33 -44.55
CA GLY A 9 -13.06 14.19 -43.41
C GLY A 9 -13.64 14.33 -41.99
N VAL A 10 -14.93 14.09 -41.77
CA VAL A 10 -15.54 14.11 -40.41
C VAL A 10 -16.00 12.71 -40.00
N TRP A 11 -15.54 12.24 -38.84
CA TRP A 11 -16.00 11.00 -38.20
C TRP A 11 -17.31 11.26 -37.45
N ARG A 12 -18.37 10.49 -37.71
CA ARG A 12 -19.60 10.48 -36.90
C ARG A 12 -19.84 9.09 -36.33
N GLN A 13 -20.11 8.99 -35.03
CA GLN A 13 -20.57 7.75 -34.40
C GLN A 13 -22.05 7.49 -34.75
N PRO A 14 -22.48 6.22 -34.85
CA PRO A 14 -23.89 5.89 -35.04
C PRO A 14 -24.67 6.09 -33.74
N THR A 15 -25.78 6.81 -33.83
CA THR A 15 -26.78 7.01 -32.76
C THR A 15 -27.65 5.75 -32.61
N THR A 16 -27.72 5.19 -31.41
CA THR A 16 -28.74 4.20 -31.01
C THR A 16 -29.93 4.88 -30.30
N PRO A 17 -31.17 4.39 -30.47
CA PRO A 17 -32.36 5.04 -29.92
C PRO A 17 -32.58 4.77 -28.44
N THR A 18 -33.10 5.79 -27.76
CA THR A 18 -33.53 5.87 -26.36
C THR A 18 -34.72 4.94 -26.07
N LEU A 19 -34.60 4.12 -25.02
CA LEU A 19 -35.75 3.47 -24.35
C LEU A 19 -35.88 4.05 -22.94
N SER A 20 -36.92 4.86 -22.77
CA SER A 20 -37.42 5.34 -21.49
C SER A 20 -38.16 4.21 -20.76
N ARG A 21 -37.83 3.98 -19.49
CA ARG A 21 -38.74 3.27 -18.58
C ARG A 21 -38.72 3.92 -17.21
N GLN A 22 -39.90 4.44 -16.86
CA GLN A 22 -40.29 4.99 -15.57
C GLN A 22 -40.14 3.93 -14.48
N TYR A 23 -39.60 4.30 -13.32
CA TYR A 23 -39.83 3.57 -12.08
C TYR A 23 -40.61 4.49 -11.13
N ASN A 24 -41.88 4.15 -10.97
CA ASN A 24 -42.73 4.65 -9.89
C ASN A 24 -42.47 3.86 -8.61
N THR A 25 -42.57 4.58 -7.52
CA THR A 25 -42.59 4.18 -6.12
C THR A 25 -43.73 3.20 -5.78
N THR A 26 -43.48 2.29 -4.84
CA THR A 26 -44.45 1.90 -3.78
C THR A 26 -43.76 1.08 -2.69
N GLN A 27 -43.96 1.52 -1.44
CA GLN A 27 -43.75 0.77 -0.20
C GLN A 27 -44.70 -0.43 -0.13
N ALA A 28 -44.31 -1.50 0.55
CA ALA A 28 -45.07 -2.10 1.65
C ALA A 28 -44.32 -3.29 2.27
N ASP A 29 -44.47 -3.38 3.59
CA ASP A 29 -43.98 -4.38 4.52
C ASP A 29 -44.34 -5.83 4.17
N HIS A 30 -43.49 -6.78 4.59
CA HIS A 30 -43.97 -7.94 5.35
C HIS A 30 -42.82 -8.65 6.09
N GLN A 31 -42.93 -8.66 7.42
CA GLN A 31 -42.24 -9.57 8.33
C GLN A 31 -42.70 -11.02 8.09
N SER A 32 -41.80 -12.00 8.23
CA SER A 32 -42.06 -13.17 9.08
C SER A 32 -40.78 -13.96 9.37
N GLN A 33 -40.64 -14.32 10.64
CA GLN A 33 -39.57 -15.10 11.24
C GLN A 33 -39.78 -16.60 10.96
N SER A 34 -38.72 -17.38 10.78
CA SER A 34 -38.78 -18.83 10.95
C SER A 34 -37.81 -19.27 12.06
N ARG A 35 -38.39 -19.84 13.12
CA ARG A 35 -37.68 -20.53 14.21
C ARG A 35 -37.59 -22.02 13.85
N HIS A 36 -36.41 -22.61 14.02
CA HIS A 36 -36.21 -24.06 13.94
C HIS A 36 -36.41 -24.70 15.33
N SER A 37 -37.35 -25.65 15.40
CA SER A 37 -37.67 -26.45 16.58
C SER A 37 -37.05 -27.85 16.48
N ARG A 38 -36.36 -28.28 17.55
CA ARG A 38 -35.84 -29.65 17.74
C ARG A 38 -36.96 -30.63 18.14
N PRO A 39 -36.87 -31.93 17.80
CA PRO A 39 -37.79 -32.95 18.32
C PRO A 39 -37.33 -33.55 19.68
N PRO A 40 -38.24 -34.15 20.47
CA PRO A 40 -37.99 -34.59 21.86
C PRO A 40 -37.46 -36.04 21.98
N PRO A 41 -36.95 -36.45 23.17
CA PRO A 41 -36.37 -37.78 23.39
C PRO A 41 -37.41 -38.81 23.86
N SER A 42 -37.24 -40.07 23.45
CA SER A 42 -38.08 -41.21 23.87
C SER A 42 -37.49 -41.95 25.08
N GLU A 43 -38.28 -42.08 26.13
CA GLU A 43 -38.05 -42.94 27.30
C GLU A 43 -38.20 -44.43 26.94
N THR A 44 -37.41 -45.31 27.57
CA THR A 44 -37.84 -46.70 27.81
C THR A 44 -37.35 -47.19 29.17
N ARG A 45 -38.31 -47.71 29.96
CA ARG A 45 -38.16 -48.24 31.31
C ARG A 45 -37.56 -49.65 31.34
N SER A 46 -36.74 -49.84 32.37
CA SER A 46 -36.37 -51.07 33.07
C SER A 46 -37.39 -52.21 33.04
N ARG A 47 -36.91 -53.43 32.74
CA ARG A 47 -37.38 -54.69 33.35
C ARG A 47 -36.20 -55.63 33.62
N ALA A 48 -36.13 -56.09 34.86
CA ALA A 48 -35.18 -57.09 35.36
C ALA A 48 -35.46 -58.48 34.77
N ARG A 49 -34.40 -59.27 34.56
CA ARG A 49 -34.47 -60.73 34.50
C ARG A 49 -33.24 -61.36 35.15
N THR A 50 -33.54 -62.28 36.06
CA THR A 50 -32.67 -63.13 36.86
C THR A 50 -31.96 -64.19 36.00
N MET A 51 -30.73 -64.54 36.38
CA MET A 51 -29.84 -65.53 35.75
C MET A 51 -30.34 -66.99 35.89
N PRO A 52 -29.86 -67.89 35.02
CA PRO A 52 -29.35 -69.18 35.49
C PRO A 52 -27.88 -69.38 35.12
N ALA A 53 -27.24 -70.27 35.89
CA ALA A 53 -25.80 -70.47 35.97
C ALA A 53 -25.21 -71.47 34.94
N ALA A 54 -23.89 -71.33 34.81
CA ALA A 54 -22.87 -72.34 34.49
C ALA A 54 -22.74 -72.88 33.06
N GLY A 55 -21.50 -72.75 32.54
CA GLY A 55 -20.89 -73.78 31.67
C GLY A 55 -20.43 -73.31 30.30
N SER A 56 -19.17 -72.84 30.23
CA SER A 56 -18.16 -73.07 29.18
C SER A 56 -17.31 -71.81 28.92
N GLU A 57 -16.04 -71.86 29.29
CA GLU A 57 -15.04 -70.87 28.94
C GLU A 57 -14.71 -70.97 27.44
N LEU A 58 -14.95 -69.89 26.70
CA LEU A 58 -14.34 -69.69 25.38
C LEU A 58 -12.93 -69.08 25.58
N PRO A 59 -11.90 -69.55 24.85
CA PRO A 59 -10.56 -69.02 25.02
C PRO A 59 -10.49 -67.57 24.54
N ARG A 60 -9.89 -66.70 25.36
CA ARG A 60 -9.65 -65.29 24.98
C ARG A 60 -8.68 -65.24 23.80
N PRO A 61 -8.90 -64.36 22.82
CA PRO A 61 -7.92 -64.15 21.75
C PRO A 61 -6.61 -63.61 22.34
N PRO A 62 -5.45 -63.92 21.75
CA PRO A 62 -4.17 -63.45 22.24
C PRO A 62 -4.12 -61.92 22.19
N SER A 63 -3.56 -61.33 23.24
CA SER A 63 -3.27 -59.89 23.28
C SER A 63 -2.40 -59.51 22.08
N PRO A 64 -2.64 -58.36 21.42
CA PRO A 64 -1.78 -57.90 20.34
C PRO A 64 -0.35 -57.69 20.89
N PRO A 65 0.69 -57.92 20.07
CA PRO A 65 2.05 -57.69 20.50
C PRO A 65 2.22 -56.22 20.91
N ALA A 66 2.99 -55.98 21.97
CA ALA A 66 3.32 -54.63 22.43
C ALA A 66 3.81 -53.81 21.23
N ALA A 67 3.13 -52.70 20.95
CA ALA A 67 3.55 -51.78 19.92
C ALA A 67 4.97 -51.34 20.27
N GLN A 68 5.94 -51.71 19.43
CA GLN A 68 7.25 -51.07 19.45
C GLN A 68 7.00 -49.57 19.32
N GLU A 69 7.36 -48.82 20.36
CA GLU A 69 7.47 -47.37 20.29
C GLU A 69 8.47 -47.07 19.16
N ARG A 70 7.92 -46.77 17.98
CA ARG A 70 8.68 -46.07 16.95
C ARG A 70 9.05 -44.75 17.60
N GLY A 71 10.32 -44.61 17.99
CA GLY A 71 10.87 -43.37 18.49
C GLY A 71 10.39 -42.24 17.58
N ALA A 72 9.74 -41.24 18.19
CA ALA A 72 9.21 -40.11 17.46
C ALA A 72 10.32 -39.54 16.58
N GLU A 73 10.08 -39.48 15.26
CA GLU A 73 10.99 -38.79 14.36
C GLU A 73 11.20 -37.36 14.89
N PRO A 74 12.44 -36.87 14.95
CA PRO A 74 12.70 -35.50 15.38
C PRO A 74 11.89 -34.55 14.48
N PRO A 75 11.32 -33.48 15.06
CA PRO A 75 10.55 -32.52 14.28
C PRO A 75 11.39 -32.02 13.10
N PRO A 76 10.77 -31.80 11.94
CA PRO A 76 11.50 -31.29 10.79
C PRO A 76 12.21 -30.00 11.18
N PRO A 77 13.42 -29.75 10.65
CA PRO A 77 14.14 -28.52 10.93
C PRO A 77 13.23 -27.33 10.56
N PRO A 78 13.31 -26.22 11.33
CA PRO A 78 12.55 -25.03 11.00
C PRO A 78 12.86 -24.61 9.56
N PRO A 79 11.86 -24.12 8.81
CA PRO A 79 12.11 -23.63 7.47
C PRO A 79 13.19 -22.54 7.51
N PRO A 80 14.02 -22.42 6.46
CA PRO A 80 14.99 -21.34 6.39
C PRO A 80 14.27 -19.99 6.54
N PRO A 81 14.92 -18.99 7.16
CA PRO A 81 14.33 -17.66 7.27
C PRO A 81 13.96 -17.16 5.87
N PRO A 82 12.85 -16.40 5.74
CA PRO A 82 12.48 -15.84 4.46
C PRO A 82 13.62 -14.98 3.91
N PRO A 83 13.80 -14.93 2.58
CA PRO A 83 14.84 -14.15 1.95
C PRO A 83 14.75 -12.68 2.39
N HIS A 84 15.91 -12.02 2.48
CA HIS A 84 16.00 -10.62 2.90
C HIS A 84 15.06 -9.73 2.08
N GLY A 85 14.26 -8.87 2.73
CA GLY A 85 13.22 -8.10 2.05
C GLY A 85 13.74 -7.20 0.92
N GLU A 86 14.97 -6.72 1.01
CA GLU A 86 15.63 -5.90 -0.04
C GLU A 86 15.77 -6.66 -1.37
N LEU A 87 15.86 -7.99 -1.33
CA LEU A 87 15.94 -8.82 -2.54
C LEU A 87 14.70 -8.69 -3.42
N GLN A 88 13.55 -8.26 -2.87
CA GLN A 88 12.38 -7.99 -3.70
C GLN A 88 12.58 -6.75 -4.57
N TYR A 89 13.13 -5.67 -4.04
CA TYR A 89 13.46 -4.48 -4.82
C TYR A 89 14.57 -4.76 -5.84
N LEU A 90 15.66 -5.43 -5.43
CA LEU A 90 16.75 -5.79 -6.34
C LEU A 90 16.30 -6.74 -7.45
N GLY A 91 15.46 -7.73 -7.12
CA GLY A 91 14.86 -8.63 -8.09
C GLY A 91 13.93 -7.91 -9.09
N GLN A 92 13.24 -6.84 -8.65
CA GLN A 92 12.47 -6.00 -9.55
C GLN A 92 13.35 -5.21 -10.52
N ILE A 93 14.47 -4.63 -10.05
CA ILE A 93 15.46 -3.98 -10.92
C ILE A 93 15.99 -4.97 -11.95
N GLU A 94 16.45 -6.14 -11.51
CA GLU A 94 16.99 -7.17 -12.41
C GLU A 94 15.95 -7.60 -13.46
N HIS A 95 14.69 -7.76 -13.05
CA HIS A 95 13.60 -8.06 -13.96
C HIS A 95 13.41 -6.97 -15.03
N ILE A 96 13.41 -5.69 -14.66
CA ILE A 96 13.27 -4.58 -15.60
C ILE A 96 14.48 -4.50 -16.54
N LEU A 97 15.71 -4.71 -16.04
CA LEU A 97 16.90 -4.71 -16.88
C LEU A 97 16.89 -5.84 -17.92
N ARG A 98 16.33 -7.00 -17.58
CA ARG A 98 16.27 -8.18 -18.46
C ARG A 98 15.08 -8.18 -19.40
N CYS A 99 13.91 -7.78 -18.91
CA CYS A 99 12.62 -7.95 -19.59
C CYS A 99 11.94 -6.62 -19.95
N GLY A 100 12.49 -5.49 -19.51
CA GLY A 100 11.92 -4.17 -19.74
C GLY A 100 11.92 -3.78 -21.20
N SER A 101 10.85 -3.12 -21.62
CA SER A 101 10.75 -2.53 -22.95
C SER A 101 11.26 -1.10 -22.92
N ARG A 102 12.04 -0.71 -23.93
CA ARG A 102 12.46 0.68 -24.08
C ARG A 102 11.27 1.55 -24.46
N LYS A 103 11.12 2.70 -23.79
CA LYS A 103 10.10 3.70 -24.07
C LYS A 103 10.72 5.09 -24.04
N ASP A 104 10.22 5.98 -24.89
CA ASP A 104 10.44 7.40 -24.73
C ASP A 104 9.59 7.93 -23.58
N ASP A 105 10.00 9.05 -22.98
CA ASP A 105 9.31 9.68 -21.88
C ASP A 105 9.35 11.21 -21.99
N ARG A 106 8.57 11.90 -21.15
CA ARG A 106 8.41 13.35 -21.19
C ARG A 106 9.70 14.15 -20.94
N THR A 107 10.68 13.56 -20.27
CA THR A 107 11.97 14.19 -19.93
C THR A 107 13.00 14.10 -21.06
N GLY A 108 12.75 13.24 -22.07
CA GLY A 108 13.69 12.98 -23.16
C GLY A 108 14.84 12.01 -22.81
N THR A 109 14.92 11.50 -21.57
CA THR A 109 15.96 10.56 -21.14
C THR A 109 15.76 9.16 -21.73
N GLY A 110 14.50 8.76 -21.89
CA GLY A 110 14.09 7.39 -22.17
C GLY A 110 14.13 6.50 -20.92
N THR A 111 13.37 5.41 -20.97
CA THR A 111 13.30 4.42 -19.89
C THR A 111 13.32 2.99 -20.43
N LEU A 112 13.74 2.05 -19.59
CA LEU A 112 13.35 0.64 -19.67
C LEU A 112 12.22 0.40 -18.68
N SER A 113 11.09 -0.16 -19.11
CA SER A 113 9.96 -0.35 -18.20
C SER A 113 9.18 -1.65 -18.37
N VAL A 114 8.52 -2.04 -17.28
CA VAL A 114 7.56 -3.13 -17.20
C VAL A 114 6.29 -2.59 -16.54
N PHE A 115 5.13 -3.10 -16.98
CA PHE A 115 3.84 -2.71 -16.41
C PHE A 115 3.33 -3.76 -15.43
N GLY A 116 3.17 -3.38 -14.17
CA GLY A 116 2.69 -4.24 -13.10
C GLY A 116 3.82 -4.95 -12.36
N MET A 117 4.11 -4.51 -11.14
CA MET A 117 4.98 -5.22 -10.20
C MET A 117 4.44 -5.11 -8.77
N GLN A 118 4.81 -6.05 -7.90
CA GLN A 118 4.48 -5.97 -6.48
C GLN A 118 5.63 -6.47 -5.61
N ALA A 119 5.85 -5.81 -4.47
CA ALA A 119 6.75 -6.23 -3.41
C ALA A 119 6.07 -6.11 -2.04
N ARG A 120 6.53 -6.88 -1.06
CA ARG A 120 6.04 -6.89 0.32
C ARG A 120 7.19 -6.81 1.32
N TYR A 121 7.23 -5.77 2.13
CA TYR A 121 8.24 -5.56 3.16
C TYR A 121 7.61 -5.76 4.54
N SER A 122 8.23 -6.57 5.39
CA SER A 122 7.79 -6.63 6.80
C SER A 122 8.23 -5.35 7.51
N LEU A 123 7.40 -4.84 8.42
CA LEU A 123 7.73 -3.70 9.28
C LEU A 123 7.95 -4.13 10.74
N ARG A 124 7.84 -5.43 11.04
CA ARG A 124 7.99 -5.98 12.39
C ARG A 124 9.44 -5.87 12.84
N GLY A 125 9.74 -4.83 13.62
CA GLY A 125 11.06 -4.60 14.21
C GLY A 125 12.12 -4.07 13.26
N ILE A 126 11.73 -3.55 12.08
CA ILE A 126 12.62 -2.97 11.08
C ILE A 126 12.01 -1.71 10.46
N LEU A 127 12.86 -0.82 9.93
CA LEU A 127 12.45 0.30 9.10
C LEU A 127 13.19 0.25 7.76
N VAL A 128 12.44 0.50 6.69
CA VAL A 128 13.04 0.92 5.42
C VAL A 128 13.10 2.44 5.46
N VAL A 129 14.29 3.04 5.34
CA VAL A 129 14.54 4.46 5.71
C VAL A 129 14.66 5.38 4.50
N ILE A 130 14.15 6.62 4.69
CA ILE A 130 14.33 7.94 4.02
C ILE A 130 12.94 8.61 3.83
N THR A 131 12.79 9.88 4.24
CA THR A 131 11.49 10.50 4.58
C THR A 131 11.34 11.91 4.01
N THR A 132 10.09 12.37 3.77
CA THR A 132 9.74 13.80 3.54
C THR A 132 8.37 14.14 4.13
N PRO A 133 8.18 15.36 4.67
CA PRO A 133 6.90 15.87 5.19
C PRO A 133 5.92 16.38 4.11
N GLY A 134 4.64 16.51 4.49
CA GLY A 134 3.48 16.73 3.61
C GLY A 134 3.09 18.17 3.27
N SER A 135 4.06 19.08 3.18
CA SER A 135 3.84 20.46 2.70
C SER A 135 3.74 20.52 1.17
N THR A 136 2.92 21.42 0.62
CA THR A 136 2.89 21.71 -0.83
C THR A 136 3.87 22.82 -1.22
N ASN A 137 4.44 23.52 -0.23
CA ASN A 137 5.49 24.51 -0.45
C ASN A 137 6.85 23.80 -0.47
N ALA A 138 7.45 23.69 -1.65
CA ALA A 138 8.76 23.07 -1.80
C ALA A 138 9.84 23.79 -0.96
N LYS A 139 9.74 25.11 -0.76
CA LYS A 139 10.72 25.90 0.02
C LYS A 139 10.75 25.52 1.50
N GLU A 140 9.65 25.00 2.07
CA GLU A 140 9.65 24.47 3.43
C GLU A 140 10.52 23.22 3.56
N LEU A 141 10.60 22.42 2.49
CA LEU A 141 11.52 21.28 2.42
C LEU A 141 12.95 21.79 2.19
N SER A 142 13.14 22.70 1.23
CA SER A 142 14.47 23.22 0.89
C SER A 142 15.13 23.92 2.08
N SER A 143 14.38 24.69 2.87
CA SER A 143 14.87 25.35 4.09
C SER A 143 15.34 24.36 5.17
N LYS A 144 14.85 23.12 5.13
CA LYS A 144 15.28 22.00 5.99
C LYS A 144 16.36 21.13 5.34
N GLY A 145 16.93 21.59 4.22
CA GLY A 145 17.97 20.88 3.45
C GLY A 145 17.44 19.76 2.54
N VAL A 146 16.13 19.61 2.39
CA VAL A 146 15.49 18.57 1.58
C VAL A 146 15.09 19.16 0.22
N LYS A 147 15.85 18.83 -0.83
CA LYS A 147 15.75 19.49 -2.14
C LYS A 147 15.02 18.70 -3.24
N ILE A 148 14.30 17.66 -2.87
CA ILE A 148 13.72 16.70 -3.84
C ILE A 148 12.62 17.31 -4.72
N TRP A 149 12.04 18.45 -4.33
CA TRP A 149 11.00 19.16 -5.08
C TRP A 149 11.48 20.46 -5.72
N ASP A 150 12.75 20.86 -5.52
CA ASP A 150 13.28 22.15 -5.99
C ASP A 150 13.14 22.27 -7.51
N ALA A 151 13.49 21.22 -8.27
CA ALA A 151 13.41 21.26 -9.73
C ALA A 151 11.96 21.37 -10.23
N ASN A 152 11.04 20.57 -9.66
CA ASN A 152 9.62 20.59 -10.03
C ASN A 152 8.87 21.82 -9.48
N GLY A 153 9.45 22.56 -8.54
CA GLY A 153 8.93 23.82 -8.01
C GLY A 153 9.59 25.07 -8.59
N SER A 154 10.61 24.93 -9.45
CA SER A 154 11.35 26.05 -10.04
C SER A 154 10.46 26.92 -10.94
N ARG A 155 10.81 28.21 -11.04
CA ARG A 155 10.10 29.16 -11.93
C ARG A 155 9.99 28.63 -13.37
N ASP A 156 11.12 28.20 -13.93
CA ASP A 156 11.19 27.71 -15.31
C ASP A 156 10.27 26.49 -15.54
N PHE A 157 10.24 25.55 -14.57
CA PHE A 157 9.39 24.37 -14.68
C PHE A 157 7.90 24.73 -14.58
N LEU A 158 7.52 25.57 -13.62
CA LEU A 158 6.13 26.03 -13.48
C LEU A 158 5.66 26.79 -14.74
N ASP A 159 6.52 27.63 -15.33
CA ASP A 159 6.22 28.34 -16.57
C ASP A 159 6.06 27.39 -17.75
N SER A 160 6.89 26.34 -17.83
CA SER A 160 6.77 25.31 -18.87
C SER A 160 5.43 24.56 -18.83
N LEU A 161 4.79 24.52 -17.65
CA LEU A 161 3.46 23.92 -17.44
C LEU A 161 2.31 24.93 -17.62
N GLY A 162 2.61 26.20 -17.89
CA GLY A 162 1.62 27.27 -18.04
C GLY A 162 1.19 27.93 -16.72
N PHE A 163 1.87 27.69 -15.60
CA PHE A 163 1.58 28.29 -14.30
C PHE A 163 2.33 29.61 -14.07
N SER A 164 2.23 30.53 -15.03
CA SER A 164 3.01 31.79 -15.05
C SER A 164 2.71 32.75 -13.89
N THR A 165 1.52 32.66 -13.30
CA THR A 165 1.10 33.51 -12.16
C THR A 165 1.30 32.86 -10.80
N ARG A 166 1.63 31.57 -10.76
CA ARG A 166 1.83 30.81 -9.51
C ARG A 166 3.18 31.18 -8.90
N GLU A 167 3.30 31.30 -7.57
CA GLU A 167 4.61 31.59 -6.95
C GLU A 167 5.60 30.43 -7.16
N GLU A 168 6.90 30.73 -7.32
CA GLU A 168 7.95 29.72 -7.31
C GLU A 168 7.92 28.91 -5.99
N GLY A 169 7.91 27.58 -6.11
CA GLY A 169 7.78 26.64 -5.00
C GLY A 169 6.35 26.19 -4.70
N ASP A 170 5.33 26.83 -5.27
CA ASP A 170 3.93 26.39 -5.15
C ASP A 170 3.67 25.23 -6.13
N LEU A 171 3.53 24.02 -5.59
CA LEU A 171 3.33 22.80 -6.37
C LEU A 171 1.86 22.60 -6.79
N GLY A 172 0.93 23.44 -6.33
CA GLY A 172 -0.50 23.23 -6.47
C GLY A 172 -1.07 22.22 -5.48
N PRO A 173 -2.31 21.74 -5.70
CA PRO A 173 -3.02 20.84 -4.80
C PRO A 173 -2.52 19.39 -4.89
N VAL A 174 -1.24 19.16 -4.60
CA VAL A 174 -0.58 17.84 -4.67
C VAL A 174 -0.86 16.99 -3.41
N TYR A 175 -0.03 15.98 -3.14
CA TYR A 175 -0.22 14.93 -2.14
C TYR A 175 -0.88 15.36 -0.82
N GLY A 176 -0.19 16.17 0.01
CA GLY A 176 -0.67 16.55 1.33
C GLY A 176 -2.00 17.30 1.30
N PHE A 177 -2.18 18.17 0.29
CA PHE A 177 -3.44 18.86 0.06
C PHE A 177 -4.58 17.86 -0.19
N GLN A 178 -4.37 16.88 -1.07
CA GLN A 178 -5.39 15.87 -1.33
C GLN A 178 -5.63 14.97 -0.09
N TRP A 179 -4.63 14.76 0.77
CA TRP A 179 -4.80 13.94 1.98
C TRP A 179 -5.63 14.65 3.06
N ARG A 180 -5.49 15.97 3.20
CA ARG A 180 -6.12 16.75 4.29
C ARG A 180 -7.32 17.57 3.84
N HIS A 181 -7.40 17.91 2.56
CA HIS A 181 -8.35 18.84 1.97
C HIS A 181 -8.93 18.30 0.65
N PHE A 182 -9.17 17.00 0.55
CA PHE A 182 -9.64 16.39 -0.71
C PHE A 182 -10.93 17.07 -1.21
N GLY A 183 -10.91 17.58 -2.44
CA GLY A 183 -12.04 18.26 -3.06
C GLY A 183 -12.23 19.72 -2.68
N ALA A 184 -11.39 20.30 -1.82
CA ALA A 184 -11.34 21.74 -1.58
C ALA A 184 -10.89 22.49 -2.84
N GLU A 185 -11.28 23.77 -2.95
CA GLU A 185 -10.83 24.63 -4.05
C GLU A 185 -9.46 25.22 -3.73
N TYR A 186 -8.44 24.82 -4.50
CA TYR A 186 -7.09 25.35 -4.33
C TYR A 186 -7.01 26.82 -4.75
N LYS A 187 -6.46 27.66 -3.88
CA LYS A 187 -6.22 29.09 -4.07
C LYS A 187 -4.73 29.31 -4.35
N ASP A 188 -3.90 29.16 -3.33
CA ASP A 188 -2.43 29.22 -3.36
C ASP A 188 -1.82 28.46 -2.17
N MET A 189 -0.48 28.39 -2.11
CA MET A 189 0.23 27.72 -1.01
C MET A 189 0.21 28.45 0.34
N HIS A 190 -0.29 29.69 0.41
CA HIS A 190 -0.31 30.52 1.63
C HIS A 190 -1.68 30.57 2.31
N SER A 191 -2.72 30.15 1.60
CA SER A 191 -4.10 30.13 2.07
C SER A 191 -4.30 29.13 3.21
N ASP A 192 -5.15 29.50 4.16
CA ASP A 192 -5.65 28.57 5.17
C ASP A 192 -6.79 27.72 4.58
N TYR A 193 -6.60 26.40 4.60
CA TYR A 193 -7.58 25.41 4.15
C TYR A 193 -8.22 24.65 5.32
N SER A 194 -8.03 25.11 6.55
CA SER A 194 -8.59 24.48 7.75
C SER A 194 -10.10 24.29 7.64
N GLY A 195 -10.56 23.04 7.72
CA GLY A 195 -11.97 22.69 7.60
C GLY A 195 -12.51 22.65 6.17
N GLU A 196 -11.70 22.96 5.15
CA GLU A 196 -12.06 22.80 3.75
C GLU A 196 -11.78 21.37 3.25
N GLY A 197 -12.68 20.83 2.43
CA GLY A 197 -12.54 19.50 1.82
C GLY A 197 -12.75 18.34 2.80
N VAL A 198 -12.19 17.18 2.46
CA VAL A 198 -12.23 15.97 3.29
C VAL A 198 -10.85 15.62 3.82
N ASP A 199 -10.68 15.59 5.14
CA ASP A 199 -9.46 15.07 5.78
C ASP A 199 -9.49 13.53 5.78
N GLN A 200 -8.88 12.96 4.73
CA GLN A 200 -8.79 11.52 4.54
C GLN A 200 -7.84 10.88 5.56
N LEU A 201 -6.74 11.53 5.91
CA LEU A 201 -5.76 11.01 6.87
C LEU A 201 -6.41 10.86 8.26
N GLN A 202 -7.11 11.89 8.72
CA GLN A 202 -7.81 11.82 10.00
C GLN A 202 -8.92 10.78 9.97
N LYS A 203 -9.70 10.70 8.89
CA LYS A 203 -10.74 9.67 8.71
C LYS A 203 -10.17 8.25 8.74
N VAL A 204 -8.99 8.01 8.14
CA VAL A 204 -8.27 6.73 8.22
C VAL A 204 -7.93 6.41 9.67
N ILE A 205 -7.31 7.35 10.40
CA ILE A 205 -6.90 7.17 11.79
C ILE A 205 -8.12 6.87 12.68
N ASP A 206 -9.20 7.63 12.53
CA ASP A 206 -10.43 7.44 13.31
C ASP A 206 -11.08 6.09 13.01
N THR A 207 -11.11 5.68 11.74
CA THR A 207 -11.65 4.38 11.33
C THR A 207 -10.81 3.24 11.91
N ILE A 208 -9.48 3.34 11.91
CA ILE A 208 -8.60 2.35 12.54
C ILE A 208 -8.91 2.22 14.04
N LYS A 209 -9.12 3.34 14.75
CA LYS A 209 -9.43 3.34 16.18
C LYS A 209 -10.81 2.79 16.52
N THR A 210 -11.81 3.07 15.68
CA THR A 210 -13.24 2.82 16.00
C THR A 210 -13.84 1.62 15.29
N ASN A 211 -13.37 1.30 14.07
CA ASN A 211 -13.83 0.18 13.26
C ASN A 211 -12.66 -0.47 12.49
N PRO A 212 -11.68 -1.09 13.18
CA PRO A 212 -10.46 -1.62 12.55
C PRO A 212 -10.70 -2.72 11.50
N ASN A 213 -11.86 -3.39 11.55
CA ASN A 213 -12.23 -4.42 10.58
C ASN A 213 -12.85 -3.85 9.29
N ASP A 214 -13.00 -2.53 9.19
CA ASP A 214 -13.50 -1.88 7.98
C ASP A 214 -12.57 -2.16 6.79
N ARG A 215 -13.17 -2.41 5.63
CA ARG A 215 -12.45 -2.73 4.38
C ARG A 215 -12.24 -1.53 3.48
N ARG A 216 -12.54 -0.32 3.97
CA ARG A 216 -12.56 0.96 3.22
C ARG A 216 -11.62 1.98 3.86
N ILE A 217 -10.64 1.53 4.65
CA ILE A 217 -9.61 2.38 5.25
C ILE A 217 -8.62 2.79 4.15
N ILE A 218 -8.97 3.81 3.37
CA ILE A 218 -8.30 4.21 2.13
C ILE A 218 -7.98 5.70 2.16
N MET A 219 -6.84 6.07 1.60
CA MET A 219 -6.45 7.45 1.32
C MET A 219 -6.01 7.56 -0.15
N CYS A 220 -6.49 8.59 -0.86
CA CYS A 220 -6.27 8.78 -2.29
C CYS A 220 -5.77 10.18 -2.60
N ALA A 221 -4.71 10.30 -3.41
CA ALA A 221 -4.22 11.58 -3.94
C ALA A 221 -4.71 11.84 -5.37
N TRP A 222 -5.28 10.85 -6.05
CA TRP A 222 -5.70 10.99 -7.45
C TRP A 222 -7.06 11.69 -7.56
N ASN A 223 -7.05 13.00 -7.77
CA ASN A 223 -8.25 13.81 -8.00
C ASN A 223 -8.29 14.33 -9.45
N PRO A 224 -9.10 13.74 -10.35
CA PRO A 224 -9.17 14.14 -11.76
C PRO A 224 -9.50 15.62 -11.99
N LYS A 225 -10.25 16.26 -11.08
CA LYS A 225 -10.58 17.70 -11.17
C LYS A 225 -9.34 18.56 -11.00
N ASP A 226 -8.45 18.17 -10.09
CA ASP A 226 -7.31 18.98 -9.67
C ASP A 226 -6.01 18.61 -10.41
N LEU A 227 -5.97 17.49 -11.16
CA LEU A 227 -4.79 17.09 -11.94
C LEU A 227 -4.22 18.22 -12.82
N PRO A 228 -5.03 19.02 -13.55
CA PRO A 228 -4.51 20.13 -14.35
C PRO A 228 -3.91 21.27 -13.54
N LEU A 229 -4.11 21.29 -12.21
CA LEU A 229 -3.58 22.30 -11.31
C LEU A 229 -2.26 21.87 -10.65
N MET A 230 -1.85 20.61 -10.77
CA MET A 230 -0.68 20.07 -10.07
C MET A 230 0.59 20.23 -10.89
N ALA A 231 1.68 20.68 -10.25
CA ALA A 231 3.00 20.73 -10.89
C ALA A 231 3.50 19.34 -11.32
N LEU A 232 3.13 18.31 -10.57
CA LEU A 232 3.33 16.92 -10.96
C LEU A 232 2.16 16.06 -10.49
N PRO A 233 1.46 15.34 -11.39
CA PRO A 233 0.42 14.40 -11.00
C PRO A 233 0.92 13.34 -10.01
N PRO A 234 0.13 12.92 -8.99
CA PRO A 234 0.61 12.05 -7.93
C PRO A 234 1.14 10.71 -8.45
N CYS A 235 2.37 10.35 -8.10
CA CYS A 235 2.94 9.04 -8.45
C CYS A 235 2.37 7.94 -7.54
N HIS A 236 2.46 8.11 -6.22
CA HIS A 236 1.83 7.24 -5.22
C HIS A 236 0.38 7.69 -5.01
N ALA A 237 -0.52 7.05 -5.74
CA ALA A 237 -1.86 7.56 -6.02
C ALA A 237 -2.90 7.16 -4.96
N LEU A 238 -2.79 5.96 -4.39
CA LEU A 238 -3.78 5.42 -3.45
C LEU A 238 -3.10 4.46 -2.48
N CYS A 239 -3.40 4.57 -1.19
CA CYS A 239 -3.06 3.54 -0.22
C CYS A 239 -4.28 3.03 0.55
N GLN A 240 -4.22 1.77 0.95
CA GLN A 240 -5.21 1.09 1.78
C GLN A 240 -4.54 0.53 3.02
N PHE A 241 -5.18 0.68 4.17
CA PHE A 241 -4.74 0.12 5.43
C PHE A 241 -5.56 -1.12 5.80
N TYR A 242 -4.94 -2.02 6.53
CA TYR A 242 -5.54 -3.27 6.97
C TYR A 242 -5.09 -3.59 8.40
N VAL A 243 -6.05 -3.83 9.29
CA VAL A 243 -5.78 -4.20 10.69
C VAL A 243 -6.11 -5.66 10.91
N VAL A 244 -5.16 -6.43 11.44
CA VAL A 244 -5.37 -7.82 11.84
C VAL A 244 -4.39 -8.18 12.96
N ASN A 245 -4.82 -9.00 13.93
CA ASN A 245 -3.96 -9.48 15.02
C ASN A 245 -3.21 -8.37 15.80
N GLY A 246 -3.82 -7.19 15.94
CA GLY A 246 -3.19 -6.04 16.60
C GLY A 246 -2.08 -5.37 15.78
N GLU A 247 -1.98 -5.69 14.48
CA GLU A 247 -1.01 -5.12 13.55
C GLU A 247 -1.69 -4.28 12.47
N LEU A 248 -1.03 -3.20 12.05
CA LEU A 248 -1.43 -2.33 10.96
C LEU A 248 -0.52 -2.56 9.74
N SER A 249 -1.12 -2.98 8.63
CA SER A 249 -0.45 -3.10 7.34
C SER A 249 -0.93 -2.01 6.38
N CYS A 250 -0.11 -1.69 5.38
CA CYS A 250 -0.40 -0.69 4.36
C CYS A 250 -0.10 -1.26 2.97
N GLN A 251 -1.02 -1.11 2.03
CA GLN A 251 -0.80 -1.38 0.62
C GLN A 251 -0.85 -0.06 -0.16
N LEU A 252 0.22 0.23 -0.91
CA LEU A 252 0.32 1.38 -1.79
C LEU A 252 0.18 0.95 -3.25
N TYR A 253 -0.65 1.66 -4.02
CA TYR A 253 -0.61 1.67 -5.48
C TYR A 253 0.08 2.94 -5.98
N GLN A 254 1.16 2.75 -6.73
CA GLN A 254 1.94 3.80 -7.37
C GLN A 254 1.90 3.64 -8.88
N ARG A 255 1.30 4.60 -9.58
CA ARG A 255 1.08 4.52 -11.04
C ARG A 255 2.37 4.53 -11.87
N SER A 256 3.42 5.14 -11.33
CA SER A 256 4.71 5.38 -12.00
C SER A 256 5.83 5.30 -10.96
N GLY A 257 6.72 4.33 -11.12
CA GLY A 257 7.81 4.06 -10.17
C GLY A 257 9.17 4.15 -10.83
N ASP A 258 9.87 5.27 -10.58
CA ASP A 258 11.29 5.40 -10.86
C ASP A 258 12.06 4.49 -9.89
N MET A 259 12.59 3.40 -10.40
CA MET A 259 13.28 2.39 -9.59
C MET A 259 14.62 2.87 -9.06
N GLY A 260 15.27 3.87 -9.70
CA GLY A 260 16.57 4.39 -9.29
C GLY A 260 16.47 5.32 -8.08
N LEU A 261 15.53 6.27 -8.14
CA LEU A 261 15.41 7.33 -7.13
C LEU A 261 14.09 7.24 -6.34
N GLY A 262 12.95 7.20 -7.04
CA GLY A 262 11.63 7.35 -6.43
C GLY A 262 11.22 6.18 -5.54
N VAL A 263 11.32 4.94 -6.03
CA VAL A 263 10.81 3.74 -5.34
C VAL A 263 11.48 3.50 -3.99
N PRO A 264 12.82 3.57 -3.82
CA PRO A 264 13.45 3.47 -2.50
C PRO A 264 12.89 4.49 -1.50
N PHE A 265 12.68 5.72 -1.95
CA PHE A 265 12.08 6.78 -1.16
C PHE A 265 10.62 6.47 -0.78
N ASN A 266 9.83 5.99 -1.73
CA ASN A 266 8.42 5.66 -1.50
C ASN A 266 8.24 4.47 -0.55
N ILE A 267 9.10 3.45 -0.63
CA ILE A 267 9.07 2.32 0.31
C ILE A 267 9.27 2.83 1.73
N ALA A 268 10.27 3.68 1.94
CA ALA A 268 10.56 4.21 3.25
C ALA A 268 9.50 5.18 3.79
N SER A 269 9.02 6.08 2.94
CA SER A 269 7.99 7.06 3.29
C SER A 269 6.70 6.37 3.79
N TYR A 270 6.18 5.39 3.05
CA TYR A 270 4.95 4.69 3.43
C TYR A 270 5.16 3.67 4.55
N SER A 271 6.36 3.10 4.69
CA SER A 271 6.73 2.32 5.86
C SER A 271 6.68 3.18 7.13
N LEU A 272 7.27 4.38 7.09
CA LEU A 272 7.24 5.31 8.22
C LEU A 272 5.81 5.76 8.54
N LEU A 273 5.03 6.16 7.54
CA LEU A 273 3.63 6.56 7.75
C LEU A 273 2.83 5.45 8.44
N THR A 274 3.03 4.20 8.02
CA THR A 274 2.39 3.03 8.64
C THR A 274 2.83 2.88 10.10
N CYS A 275 4.13 3.04 10.40
CA CYS A 275 4.64 3.02 11.77
C CYS A 275 4.07 4.15 12.64
N MET A 276 3.96 5.37 12.10
CA MET A 276 3.39 6.53 12.80
C MET A 276 1.91 6.31 13.13
N ILE A 277 1.12 5.84 12.17
CA ILE A 277 -0.31 5.56 12.38
C ILE A 277 -0.48 4.40 13.37
N ALA A 278 0.31 3.34 13.25
CA ALA A 278 0.30 2.22 14.20
C ALA A 278 0.59 2.72 15.63
N HIS A 279 1.61 3.56 15.79
CA HIS A 279 1.98 4.15 17.08
C HIS A 279 0.83 4.93 17.73
N ILE A 280 0.20 5.87 17.02
CA ILE A 280 -0.88 6.71 17.57
C ILE A 280 -2.23 5.98 17.73
N THR A 281 -2.34 4.78 17.16
CA THR A 281 -3.53 3.92 17.27
C THR A 281 -3.31 2.75 18.24
N GLY A 282 -2.12 2.62 18.84
CA GLY A 282 -1.79 1.54 19.77
C GLY A 282 -1.59 0.17 19.10
N LEU A 283 -1.39 0.15 17.79
CA LEU A 283 -1.13 -1.06 17.01
C LEU A 283 0.37 -1.26 16.79
N LYS A 284 0.74 -2.48 16.38
CA LYS A 284 2.10 -2.80 15.92
C LYS A 284 2.20 -2.64 14.40
N PRO A 285 3.35 -2.26 13.83
CA PRO A 285 3.55 -2.28 12.38
C PRO A 285 3.51 -3.73 11.84
N GLY A 286 2.74 -3.95 10.77
CA GLY A 286 2.58 -5.22 10.08
C GLY A 286 3.45 -5.28 8.81
N ASP A 287 2.81 -5.32 7.63
CA ASP A 287 3.51 -5.33 6.34
C ASP A 287 3.25 -4.04 5.54
N PHE A 288 4.23 -3.62 4.76
CA PHE A 288 4.08 -2.66 3.68
C PHE A 288 4.09 -3.39 2.33
N VAL A 289 3.04 -3.24 1.53
CA VAL A 289 2.90 -3.84 0.20
C VAL A 289 2.94 -2.74 -0.86
N HIS A 290 3.90 -2.79 -1.77
CA HIS A 290 4.09 -1.79 -2.80
C HIS A 290 3.70 -2.36 -4.17
N THR A 291 2.62 -1.85 -4.74
CA THR A 291 2.14 -2.19 -6.09
C THR A 291 2.51 -1.07 -7.06
N LEU A 292 3.21 -1.41 -8.14
CA LEU A 292 3.68 -0.49 -9.16
C LEU A 292 2.91 -0.69 -10.47
N GLY A 293 2.48 0.41 -11.09
CA GLY A 293 1.98 0.47 -12.46
C GLY A 293 3.14 0.42 -13.45
N ASP A 294 3.54 1.56 -14.02
CA ASP A 294 4.74 1.66 -14.87
C ASP A 294 6.01 1.69 -13.99
N ALA A 295 6.63 0.53 -13.80
CA ALA A 295 7.89 0.39 -13.08
C ALA A 295 9.06 0.52 -14.07
N HIS A 296 9.90 1.53 -13.89
CA HIS A 296 10.87 1.92 -14.89
C HIS A 296 12.23 2.30 -14.33
N ILE A 297 13.25 2.10 -15.17
CA ILE A 297 14.63 2.54 -14.97
C ILE A 297 14.94 3.56 -16.06
N TYR A 298 15.33 4.77 -15.69
CA TYR A 298 15.85 5.73 -16.67
C TYR A 298 17.14 5.20 -17.30
N LEU A 299 17.36 5.48 -18.59
CA LEU A 299 18.51 4.94 -19.32
C LEU A 299 19.85 5.38 -18.69
N ASN A 300 19.92 6.60 -18.14
CA ASN A 300 21.10 7.10 -17.44
C ASN A 300 21.31 6.48 -16.04
N HIS A 301 20.36 5.68 -15.52
CA HIS A 301 20.48 4.97 -14.23
C HIS A 301 20.86 3.49 -14.38
N ILE A 302 20.93 2.97 -15.60
CA ILE A 302 21.24 1.53 -15.84
C ILE A 302 22.58 1.13 -15.21
N GLU A 303 23.66 1.86 -15.49
CA GLU A 303 24.98 1.53 -14.95
C GLU A 303 25.07 1.73 -13.42
N PRO A 304 24.57 2.84 -12.83
CA PRO A 304 24.37 2.97 -11.38
C PRO A 304 23.66 1.78 -10.73
N LEU A 305 22.56 1.31 -11.31
CA LEU A 305 21.78 0.20 -10.77
C LEU A 305 22.46 -1.16 -10.94
N LYS A 306 23.19 -1.38 -12.05
CA LYS A 306 24.04 -2.57 -12.19
C LYS A 306 25.11 -2.64 -11.10
N MET A 307 25.73 -1.51 -10.75
CA MET A 307 26.67 -1.45 -9.61
C MET A 307 25.97 -1.76 -8.28
N GLN A 308 24.73 -1.30 -8.08
CA GLN A 308 23.95 -1.62 -6.89
C GLN A 308 23.67 -3.12 -6.79
N LEU A 309 23.32 -3.78 -7.90
CA LEU A 309 23.03 -5.21 -7.96
C LEU A 309 24.22 -6.11 -7.59
N GLN A 310 25.46 -5.61 -7.65
CA GLN A 310 26.65 -6.34 -7.20
C GLN A 310 26.84 -6.32 -5.67
N ARG A 311 26.03 -5.56 -4.93
CA ARG A 311 26.17 -5.39 -3.49
C ARG A 311 25.23 -6.35 -2.75
N GLU A 312 25.79 -7.21 -1.92
CA GLU A 312 24.99 -8.05 -1.04
C GLU A 312 24.20 -7.20 -0.02
N PRO A 313 22.88 -7.43 0.12
CA PRO A 313 22.07 -6.76 1.14
C PRO A 313 22.63 -6.94 2.54
N ARG A 314 22.58 -5.87 3.34
CA ARG A 314 22.89 -5.90 4.77
C ARG A 314 21.59 -5.89 5.57
N PRO A 315 21.58 -6.33 6.84
CA PRO A 315 20.38 -6.28 7.67
C PRO A 315 19.73 -4.89 7.68
N PHE A 316 18.41 -4.85 7.54
CA PHE A 316 17.66 -3.60 7.68
C PHE A 316 17.88 -2.95 9.05
N PRO A 317 17.88 -1.60 9.11
CA PRO A 317 17.93 -0.90 10.38
C PRO A 317 16.61 -1.05 11.15
N LYS A 318 16.62 -0.62 12.41
CA LYS A 318 15.42 -0.53 13.24
C LYS A 318 14.99 0.92 13.39
N LEU A 319 13.69 1.17 13.37
CA LEU A 319 13.13 2.45 13.81
C LEU A 319 12.67 2.34 15.25
N ARG A 320 13.05 3.35 16.03
CA ARG A 320 12.50 3.60 17.35
C ARG A 320 11.83 4.97 17.37
N ILE A 321 10.57 5.00 17.79
CA ILE A 321 9.87 6.25 18.11
C ILE A 321 10.15 6.55 19.58
N LEU A 322 10.87 7.63 19.85
CA LEU A 322 11.41 7.96 21.17
C LEU A 322 10.35 8.50 22.13
N ARG A 323 9.39 9.27 21.59
CA ARG A 323 8.34 9.93 22.36
C ARG A 323 6.99 9.27 22.12
N LYS A 324 6.18 9.18 23.17
CA LYS A 324 4.76 8.85 23.03
C LYS A 324 4.03 10.05 22.43
N VAL A 325 3.80 10.00 21.12
CA VAL A 325 2.96 10.96 20.38
C VAL A 325 1.50 10.46 20.32
N GLU A 326 0.53 11.37 20.39
CA GLU A 326 -0.91 11.04 20.38
C GLU A 326 -1.65 11.42 19.09
N LYS A 327 -1.21 12.48 18.41
CA LYS A 327 -1.77 12.95 17.14
C LYS A 327 -0.73 12.85 16.02
N ILE A 328 -1.20 12.61 14.79
CA ILE A 328 -0.31 12.43 13.64
C ILE A 328 0.50 13.70 13.32
N ASP A 329 -0.06 14.87 13.59
CA ASP A 329 0.56 16.17 13.31
C ASP A 329 1.59 16.60 14.38
N ASP A 330 1.62 15.90 15.52
CA ASP A 330 2.52 16.25 16.64
C ASP A 330 3.91 15.62 16.50
N PHE A 331 4.14 14.77 15.50
CA PHE A 331 5.44 14.14 15.26
C PHE A 331 6.48 15.16 14.78
N LYS A 332 7.70 15.01 15.30
CA LYS A 332 8.87 15.81 14.93
C LYS A 332 10.01 14.91 14.45
N ALA A 333 10.97 15.49 13.73
CA ALA A 333 12.13 14.74 13.25
C ALA A 333 12.92 14.11 14.40
N GLU A 334 13.07 14.81 15.53
CA GLU A 334 13.74 14.30 16.72
C GLU A 334 13.01 13.15 17.44
N ASP A 335 11.75 12.84 17.09
CA ASP A 335 11.04 11.71 17.67
C ASP A 335 11.49 10.36 17.09
N PHE A 336 12.29 10.36 16.02
CA PHE A 336 12.68 9.16 15.30
C PHE A 336 14.18 8.88 15.46
N GLN A 337 14.49 7.65 15.89
CA GLN A 337 15.85 7.14 15.94
C GLN A 337 15.97 5.93 15.01
N VAL A 338 16.97 5.97 14.12
CA VAL A 338 17.33 4.85 13.25
C VAL A 338 18.55 4.14 13.84
N GLU A 339 18.38 2.87 14.22
CA GLU A 339 19.42 2.06 14.86
C GLU A 339 19.96 1.02 13.89
N GLY A 340 21.29 0.81 13.90
CA GLY A 340 21.93 -0.24 13.10
C GLY A 340 21.95 0.02 11.59
N TYR A 341 21.77 1.27 11.14
CA TYR A 341 21.85 1.61 9.72
C TYR A 341 23.30 1.63 9.24
N ASN A 342 23.69 0.58 8.52
CA ASN A 342 25.02 0.39 7.97
C ASN A 342 24.95 0.13 6.44
N PRO A 343 24.50 1.10 5.63
CA PRO A 343 24.35 0.92 4.18
C PRO A 343 25.71 0.84 3.48
N HIS A 344 25.71 0.37 2.24
CA HIS A 344 26.85 0.56 1.33
C HIS A 344 26.98 2.04 0.92
N PRO A 345 28.15 2.49 0.41
CA PRO A 345 28.35 3.88 0.00
C PRO A 345 27.33 4.36 -1.04
N THR A 346 26.90 5.63 -0.94
CA THR A 346 25.92 6.24 -1.84
C THR A 346 26.30 6.09 -3.32
N ILE A 347 25.32 5.74 -4.16
CA ILE A 347 25.43 5.77 -5.62
C ILE A 347 24.70 7.03 -6.10
N LYS A 348 25.40 7.89 -6.83
CA LYS A 348 24.80 9.11 -7.38
C LYS A 348 24.02 8.79 -8.65
N MET A 349 22.80 9.30 -8.74
CA MET A 349 21.93 9.23 -9.91
C MET A 349 21.28 10.61 -10.10
N GLU A 350 21.25 11.09 -11.34
CA GLU A 350 20.67 12.39 -11.67
C GLU A 350 19.16 12.26 -11.90
N MET A 351 18.38 13.17 -11.33
CA MET A 351 16.93 13.18 -11.55
C MET A 351 16.60 13.61 -12.97
N ALA A 352 15.71 12.89 -13.64
CA ALA A 352 15.18 13.30 -14.93
C ALA A 352 14.06 14.35 -14.71
N VAL A 353 14.22 15.55 -15.27
CA VAL A 353 13.32 16.69 -15.05
C VAL A 353 12.38 16.87 -16.24
#